data_AF-A0A2S9G9P4-F1
#
_entry.id   AF-A0A2S9G9P4-F1
#
_cell.length_a   1.000
_cell.length_b   1.000
_cell.length_c   1.000
_cell.angle_alpha   90.00
_cell.angle_beta   90.00
_cell.angle_gamma   90.00
#
_symmetry.space_group_name_H-M   'P 1'
#
loop_
_entity.id
_entity.type
_entity.pdbx_description
1 polymer ?
#
loop_
_entity_poly.entity_id
_entity_poly.type
_entity_poly.pdbx_seq_one_letter_code
_entity_poly.pdbx_strand_id
1 'polypeptide(L)'
;VKPRAIVYHKALGAKFADVLPTPGCDLLIEVDDDSGGPSLSGSVTLDDAVAEGNPDQRIEASPNDLIMYCTGGTTGRPKGVLWR
;
A
#
# COMPACT_ATOMS: atom_id res chain seq x y z
N VAL A 1 9.96 9.43 3.65
CA VAL A 1 9.53 8.09 4.12
C VAL A 1 10.01 7.05 3.12
N LYS A 2 10.60 5.93 3.56
CA LYS A 2 10.97 4.80 2.71
C LYS A 2 10.01 3.66 3.06
N PRO A 3 8.91 3.45 2.31
CA PRO A 3 7.94 2.42 2.66
C PRO A 3 8.59 1.04 2.52
N ARG A 4 8.48 0.22 3.56
CA ARG A 4 8.95 -1.17 3.54
C ARG A 4 7.92 -2.14 2.95
N ALA A 5 6.65 -1.76 2.98
CA ALA A 5 5.57 -2.51 2.35
C ALA A 5 4.67 -1.55 1.56
N ILE A 6 4.16 -2.02 0.41
CA ILE A 6 3.25 -1.26 -0.45
C ILE A 6 2.08 -2.16 -0.82
N VAL A 7 0.88 -1.68 -0.57
CA VAL A 7 -0.37 -2.33 -0.98
C VAL A 7 -0.95 -1.55 -2.15
N TYR A 8 -1.30 -2.23 -3.24
CA TYR A 8 -1.87 -1.59 -4.43
C TYR A 8 -2.99 -2.44 -5.05
N HIS A 9 -3.93 -1.78 -5.72
CA HIS A 9 -4.96 -2.45 -6.52
C HIS A 9 -4.42 -2.86 -7.89
N LYS A 10 -4.82 -4.03 -8.42
CA LYS A 10 -4.37 -4.51 -9.73
C LYS A 10 -4.65 -3.50 -10.87
N ALA A 11 -5.70 -2.69 -10.77
CA ALA A 11 -5.98 -1.62 -11.74
C ALA A 11 -4.83 -0.61 -11.90
N LEU A 12 -3.96 -0.50 -10.90
CA LEU A 12 -2.80 0.39 -10.88
C LEU A 12 -1.50 -0.30 -11.29
N GLY A 13 -1.49 -1.63 -11.47
CA GLY A 13 -0.28 -2.41 -11.76
C GLY A 13 0.50 -1.86 -12.96
N ALA A 14 -0.18 -1.57 -14.07
CA ALA A 14 0.44 -0.99 -15.26
C ALA A 14 1.08 0.40 -14.99
N LYS A 15 0.48 1.21 -14.11
CA LYS A 15 1.01 2.53 -13.74
C LYS A 15 2.22 2.44 -12.82
N PHE A 16 2.33 1.36 -12.06
CA PHE A 16 3.37 1.18 -11.04
C PHE A 16 4.56 0.33 -11.50
N ALA A 17 4.43 -0.36 -12.64
CA ALA A 17 5.45 -1.24 -13.20
C ALA A 17 6.84 -0.59 -13.32
N ASP A 18 6.90 0.70 -13.64
CA ASP A 18 8.17 1.41 -13.85
C ASP A 18 8.75 2.03 -12.58
N VAL A 19 7.99 2.07 -11.48
CA VAL A 19 8.38 2.78 -10.24
C VAL A 19 8.47 1.88 -9.00
N LEU A 20 7.96 0.66 -9.09
CA LEU A 20 8.03 -0.35 -8.03
C LEU A 20 8.87 -1.57 -8.46
N PRO A 21 9.55 -2.24 -7.51
CA PRO A 21 9.68 -1.86 -6.10
C PRO A 21 10.62 -0.66 -5.91
N THR A 22 10.39 0.13 -4.85
CA THR A 22 11.33 1.19 -4.47
C THR A 22 12.49 0.61 -3.64
N PRO A 23 13.67 1.26 -3.61
CA PRO A 23 14.77 0.81 -2.75
C PRO A 23 14.38 0.72 -1.27
N GLY A 24 14.47 -0.48 -0.69
CA GLY A 24 14.06 -0.76 0.68
C GLY A 24 12.60 -1.18 0.85
N CYS A 25 11.87 -1.40 -0.25
CA CYS A 25 10.58 -2.08 -0.24
C CYS A 25 10.80 -3.59 -0.15
N ASP A 26 10.38 -4.18 0.96
CA ASP A 26 10.53 -5.60 1.28
C ASP A 26 9.31 -6.41 0.79
N LEU A 27 8.14 -5.77 0.67
CA LEU A 27 6.88 -6.46 0.38
C LEU A 27 5.96 -5.65 -0.55
N LEU A 28 5.49 -6.29 -1.61
CA LEU A 28 4.43 -5.80 -2.48
C LEU A 28 3.19 -6.68 -2.28
N ILE A 29 2.06 -6.08 -1.94
CA ILE A 29 0.78 -6.76 -1.79
C ILE A 29 -0.17 -6.22 -2.85
N GLU A 30 -0.73 -7.12 -3.66
CA GLU A 30 -1.73 -6.77 -4.65
C GLU A 30 -3.15 -7.12 -4.19
N VAL A 31 -4.06 -6.17 -4.35
CA VAL A 31 -5.49 -6.34 -4.12
C VAL A 31 -6.11 -6.69 -5.46
N ASP A 32 -6.71 -7.88 -5.53
CA ASP A 32 -7.56 -8.23 -6.66
C ASP A 32 -8.86 -7.42 -6.56
N ASP A 33 -9.02 -6.49 -7.49
CA ASP A 33 -10.15 -5.57 -7.59
C ASP A 33 -10.99 -5.84 -8.85
N ASP A 34 -10.91 -7.07 -9.37
CA ASP A 34 -11.57 -7.57 -10.59
C ASP A 34 -11.22 -6.77 -11.86
N SER A 35 -10.21 -5.89 -11.80
CA SER A 35 -9.81 -5.04 -12.93
C SER A 35 -9.05 -5.78 -14.03
N GLY A 36 -8.54 -6.97 -13.74
CA GLY A 36 -7.67 -7.73 -14.64
C GLY A 36 -6.33 -7.05 -14.93
N GLY A 37 -5.92 -6.06 -14.14
CA GLY A 37 -4.63 -5.39 -14.31
C GLY A 37 -3.43 -6.31 -14.03
N PRO A 38 -2.24 -5.97 -14.56
CA PRO A 38 -1.07 -6.83 -14.47
C PRO A 38 -0.52 -6.88 -13.03
N SER A 39 -0.13 -8.07 -12.59
CA SER A 39 0.63 -8.26 -11.35
C SER A 39 2.07 -7.77 -11.53
N LEU A 40 2.63 -7.16 -10.48
CA LEU A 40 4.02 -6.73 -10.47
C LEU A 40 4.94 -7.91 -10.12
N SER A 41 6.20 -7.85 -10.55
CA SER A 41 7.14 -8.92 -10.19
C SER A 41 7.36 -8.95 -8.68
N GLY A 42 7.13 -10.12 -8.07
CA GLY A 42 7.32 -10.32 -6.62
C GLY A 42 6.17 -9.83 -5.74
N SER A 43 5.01 -9.45 -6.30
CA SER A 43 3.81 -9.23 -5.50
C SER A 43 3.21 -10.54 -5.00
N VAL A 44 2.65 -10.49 -3.79
CA VAL A 44 1.77 -11.52 -3.23
C VAL A 44 0.34 -11.00 -3.19
N THR A 45 -0.65 -11.88 -3.25
CA THR A 45 -2.04 -11.45 -3.14
C THR A 45 -2.36 -10.99 -1.71
N LEU A 46 -3.34 -10.11 -1.55
CA LEU A 46 -3.85 -9.71 -0.25
C LEU A 46 -4.32 -10.92 0.56
N ASP A 47 -5.00 -11.86 -0.08
CA ASP A 47 -5.54 -13.06 0.57
C ASP A 47 -4.42 -13.95 1.11
N ASP A 48 -3.36 -14.18 0.32
CA ASP A 48 -2.18 -14.95 0.77
C ASP A 48 -1.47 -14.21 1.93
N ALA A 49 -1.29 -12.89 1.82
CA ALA A 49 -0.65 -12.10 2.86
C ALA A 49 -1.44 -12.11 4.18
N VAL A 50 -2.77 -12.12 4.11
CA VAL A 50 -3.66 -12.22 5.29
C VAL A 50 -3.63 -13.64 5.87
N ALA A 51 -3.63 -14.67 5.02
CA ALA A 51 -3.59 -16.06 5.44
C ALA A 51 -2.27 -16.45 6.11
N GLU A 52 -1.14 -15.94 5.61
CA GLU A 52 0.20 -16.14 6.20
C GLU A 52 0.47 -15.22 7.41
N GLY A 53 -0.27 -14.11 7.51
CA GLY A 53 -0.13 -13.13 8.58
C GLY A 53 -0.53 -13.67 9.96
N ASN A 54 -0.15 -12.93 11.01
CA ASN A 54 -0.59 -13.21 12.38
C ASN A 54 -1.62 -12.16 12.84
N PRO A 55 -2.93 -12.38 12.61
CA PRO A 55 -3.96 -11.41 12.96
C PRO A 55 -4.13 -11.19 14.47
N ASP A 56 -3.61 -12.10 15.31
CA ASP A 56 -3.65 -12.00 16.76
C ASP A 56 -2.49 -11.18 17.34
N GLN A 57 -1.40 -11.03 16.59
CA GLN A 57 -0.29 -10.19 16.98
C GLN A 57 -0.70 -8.72 16.96
N ARG A 58 -0.68 -8.08 18.13
CA ARG A 58 -0.82 -6.63 18.27
C ARG A 58 0.56 -5.99 18.25
N ILE A 59 0.75 -5.01 17.38
CA ILE A 59 1.93 -4.14 17.42
C ILE A 59 1.66 -2.98 18.38
N GLU A 60 2.68 -2.54 19.12
CA GLU A 60 2.58 -1.36 19.98
C GLU A 60 2.52 -0.11 19.10
N ALA A 61 1.41 0.64 19.20
CA ALA A 61 1.26 1.91 18.49
C ALA A 61 2.02 3.01 19.24
N SER A 62 2.65 3.91 18.48
CA SER A 62 3.37 5.07 18.99
C SER A 62 2.60 6.36 18.71
N PRO A 63 2.51 7.32 19.65
CA PRO A 63 2.03 8.67 19.36
C PRO A 63 2.87 9.42 18.30
N ASN A 64 4.03 8.87 17.93
CA ASN A 64 4.88 9.39 16.86
C ASN A 64 4.64 8.70 15.52
N ASP A 65 3.75 7.71 15.45
CA ASP A 65 3.34 7.10 14.20
C ASP A 65 2.66 8.14 13.33
N LEU A 66 2.97 8.11 12.03
CA LEU A 66 2.49 9.09 11.06
C LEU A 66 1.60 8.40 10.04
N ILE A 67 0.36 8.84 9.98
CA ILE A 67 -0.57 8.44 8.92
C ILE A 67 -0.67 9.58 7.94
N MET A 68 -0.38 9.31 6.66
CA MET A 68 -0.66 10.22 5.56
C MET A 68 -1.88 9.71 4.80
N TYR A 69 -2.91 10.53 4.68
CA TYR A 69 -4.07 10.22 3.84
C TYR A 69 -4.36 11.38 2.88
N CYS A 70 -4.69 11.01 1.64
CA CYS A 70 -5.11 11.96 0.62
C CYS A 70 -6.59 12.28 0.85
N THR A 71 -6.89 13.49 1.32
CA THR A 71 -8.27 13.95 1.45
C THR A 71 -8.73 14.70 0.22
N GLY A 72 -10.02 14.54 -0.11
CA GLY A 72 -10.69 15.40 -1.07
C GLY A 72 -10.82 16.80 -0.48
N GLY A 73 -10.23 17.80 -1.13
CA GLY A 73 -10.51 19.21 -0.84
C GLY A 73 -11.74 19.67 -1.63
N THR A 74 -12.54 20.56 -1.04
CA THR A 74 -13.65 21.23 -1.76
C THR A 74 -13.17 22.09 -2.94
N THR A 75 -11.86 22.37 -3.01
CA THR A 75 -11.21 23.22 -4.03
C THR A 75 -10.42 22.44 -5.09
N GLY A 76 -10.71 21.15 -5.28
CA GLY A 76 -10.28 20.36 -6.45
C GLY A 76 -8.84 19.83 -6.47
N ARG A 77 -7.95 20.29 -5.59
CA ARG A 77 -6.61 19.70 -5.43
C ARG A 77 -6.58 18.74 -4.23
N PRO A 78 -6.15 17.47 -4.42
CA PRO A 78 -5.95 16.55 -3.30
C PRO A 78 -4.99 17.16 -2.29
N LYS A 79 -5.29 17.02 -1.00
CA LYS A 79 -4.39 17.44 0.09
C LYS A 79 -3.88 16.20 0.81
N GLY A 80 -2.57 16.11 0.98
CA GLY A 80 -1.96 15.15 1.90
C GLY A 80 -2.11 15.68 3.32
N VAL A 81 -2.88 15.00 4.16
CA VAL A 81 -2.97 15.30 5.58
C VAL A 81 -2.08 14.32 6.32
N LEU A 82 -1.17 14.85 7.13
CA LEU A 82 -0.40 14.06 8.08
C LEU A 82 -1.08 14.14 9.44
N TRP A 83 -1.35 12.98 10.03
CA TRP A 83 -1.93 12.86 11.35
C TRP A 83 -1.01 12.06 12.27
N ARG A 84 -1.00 12.47 13.54
CA ARG A 84 -0.36 11.83 14.68
C ARG A 84 -1.41 11.61 15.74
#